data_AF-A0A4Q3GY40-F1
#
_entry.id   AF-A0A4Q3GY40-F1
#
_cell.length_a   1.000
_cell.length_b   1.000
_cell.length_c   1.000
_cell.angle_alpha   90.00
_cell.angle_beta   90.00
_cell.angle_gamma   90.00
#
_symmetry.space_group_name_H-M   'P 1'
#
loop_
_entity.id
_entity.type
_entity.pdbx_description
1 polymer ?
#
loop_
_entity_poly.entity_id
_entity_poly.type
_entity_poly.pdbx_seq_one_letter_code
_entity_poly.pdbx_strand_id
1 'polypeptide(L)' 'MNQLHRSRPLVIFLLVAFCAVWFYALSARTLVPTDEGRYAEMGREMVVTNDWITPRLNGIKY' A
#
# COMPACT_ATOMS: atom_id res chain seq x y z
N MET A 1 32.98 -7.96 -14.31
CA MET A 1 31.71 -8.43 -13.70
C MET A 1 31.41 -7.55 -12.49
N ASN A 2 30.41 -6.68 -12.66
CA ASN A 2 29.79 -5.67 -11.78
C ASN A 2 30.37 -5.39 -10.38
N GLN A 3 31.05 -4.25 -10.23
CA GLN A 3 31.43 -3.64 -8.93
C GLN A 3 30.32 -2.71 -8.36
N LEU A 4 29.10 -2.77 -8.88
CA LEU A 4 28.03 -1.79 -8.59
C LEU A 4 27.67 -1.70 -7.10
N HIS A 5 27.85 -2.79 -6.35
CA HIS A 5 27.56 -2.89 -4.92
C HIS A 5 28.71 -2.40 -4.02
N ARG A 6 29.87 -2.06 -4.59
CA ARG A 6 31.04 -1.57 -3.82
C ARG A 6 30.84 -0.14 -3.34
N SER A 7 30.04 0.67 -4.06
CA SER A 7 29.71 2.05 -3.68
C SER A 7 28.41 2.08 -2.84
N ARG A 8 28.56 2.03 -1.52
CA ARG A 8 27.46 2.23 -0.55
C ARG A 8 26.52 3.40 -0.88
N PRO A 9 27.01 4.62 -1.24
CA PRO A 9 26.10 5.72 -1.56
C PRO A 9 25.26 5.47 -2.81
N LEU A 10 25.80 4.78 -3.83
CA LEU A 10 25.04 4.43 -5.03
C LEU A 10 23.92 3.44 -4.70
N VAL A 11 24.21 2.43 -3.86
CA VAL A 11 23.20 1.45 -3.44
C VAL A 11 22.07 2.13 -2.66
N ILE A 12 22.41 3.02 -1.73
CA ILE A 12 21.40 3.79 -0.96
C ILE A 12 20.57 4.67 -1.90
N PHE A 13 21.22 5.37 -2.84
CA PHE A 13 20.51 6.19 -3.82
C PHE A 13 19.52 5.36 -4.64
N LEU A 14 19.94 4.21 -5.16
CA LEU A 14 19.07 3.32 -5.93
C LEU A 14 17.90 2.79 -5.09
N LEU A 15 18.14 2.46 -3.81
CA LEU A 15 17.08 2.05 -2.88
C LEU A 15 16.07 3.18 -2.66
N VAL A 16 16.53 4.39 -2.38
CA VAL A 16 15.66 5.56 -2.18
C VAL A 16 14.87 5.88 -3.44
N ALA A 17 15.50 5.84 -4.61
CA ALA A 17 14.83 6.05 -5.89
C ALA A 17 13.76 4.98 -6.15
N PHE A 18 14.07 3.71 -5.87
CA PHE A 18 13.10 2.62 -5.97
C PHE A 18 11.91 2.84 -5.02
N CYS A 19 12.17 3.13 -3.74
CA CYS A 19 11.11 3.41 -2.77
C CYS A 19 10.24 4.60 -3.20
N ALA A 20 10.85 5.68 -3.70
CA ALA A 20 10.10 6.85 -4.15
C ALA A 20 9.14 6.50 -5.30
N VAL A 21 9.61 5.76 -6.30
CA VAL A 21 8.76 5.29 -7.41
C VAL A 21 7.67 4.32 -6.91
N TRP A 22 8.03 3.39 -6.01
CA TRP A 22 7.10 2.41 -5.44
C TRP A 22 5.96 3.08 -4.66
N PHE A 23 6.28 4.03 -3.78
CA PHE A 23 5.27 4.75 -2.99
C PHE A 23 4.44 5.71 -3.84
N TYR A 24 5.04 6.35 -4.85
CA TYR A 24 4.29 7.17 -5.81
C TYR A 24 3.23 6.32 -6.55
N ALA A 25 3.59 5.10 -6.96
CA ALA A 25 2.69 4.22 -7.71
C ALA A 25 1.42 3.83 -6.92
N LEU A 26 1.46 3.80 -5.59
CA LEU A 26 0.30 3.46 -4.75
C LEU A 26 -0.90 4.42 -4.94
N SER A 27 -0.64 5.69 -5.24
CA SER A 27 -1.68 6.72 -5.46
C SER A 27 -1.78 7.16 -6.93
N ALA A 28 -1.06 6.50 -7.85
CA ALA A 28 -1.04 6.88 -9.25
C ALA A 28 -2.36 6.56 -9.99
N ARG A 29 -3.25 5.77 -9.37
CA ARG A 29 -4.58 5.44 -9.89
C ARG A 29 -5.62 5.37 -8.78
N THR A 30 -6.89 5.43 -9.16
CA THR A 30 -8.02 5.14 -8.26
C THR A 30 -8.13 3.64 -7.95
N LEU A 31 -8.87 3.31 -6.90
CA LEU A 31 -9.15 1.93 -6.52
C LEU A 31 -9.90 1.21 -7.63
N VAL A 32 -9.36 0.07 -8.05
CA VAL A 32 -9.90 -0.78 -9.09
C VAL A 32 -11.03 -1.65 -8.52
N PRO A 33 -12.23 -1.62 -9.11
CA PRO A 33 -13.31 -2.52 -8.73
C PRO A 33 -12.95 -4.00 -9.00
N THR A 34 -13.44 -4.96 -8.22
CA THR A 34 -14.30 -4.85 -7.02
C THR A 34 -13.52 -4.97 -5.71
N ASP A 35 -12.33 -5.58 -5.76
CA ASP A 35 -11.58 -5.98 -4.57
C ASP A 35 -10.89 -4.82 -3.86
N GLU A 36 -10.22 -3.91 -4.59
CA GLU A 36 -9.46 -2.83 -3.96
C GLU A 36 -10.38 -1.90 -3.15
N GLY A 37 -11.54 -1.55 -3.73
CA GLY A 37 -12.57 -0.76 -3.04
C GLY A 37 -13.18 -1.49 -1.85
N ARG A 38 -13.50 -2.79 -2.00
CA ARG A 38 -14.10 -3.60 -0.94
C ARG A 38 -13.21 -3.69 0.29
N TYR A 39 -11.94 -4.02 0.10
CA TYR A 39 -10.99 -4.13 1.23
C TYR A 39 -10.70 -2.77 1.86
N ALA A 40 -10.59 -1.70 1.06
CA ALA A 40 -10.43 -0.34 1.57
C ALA A 40 -11.62 0.09 2.44
N GLU A 41 -12.85 -0.19 1.99
CA GLU A 41 -14.07 0.17 2.74
C GLU A 41 -14.22 -0.64 4.03
N MET A 42 -13.95 -1.94 4.01
CA MET A 42 -13.94 -2.76 5.23
C MET A 42 -12.95 -2.21 6.27
N GLY A 43 -11.73 -1.86 5.84
CA GLY A 43 -10.75 -1.24 6.71
C GLY A 43 -11.22 0.12 7.26
N ARG A 44 -11.86 0.95 6.42
CA ARG A 44 -12.44 2.22 6.83
C ARG A 44 -13.52 2.04 7.90
N GLU A 45 -14.43 1.08 7.72
CA GLU A 45 -15.48 0.77 8.71
C GLU A 45 -14.89 0.27 10.03
N MET A 46 -13.88 -0.61 10.01
CA MET A 46 -13.20 -1.07 11.23
C MET A 46 -12.57 0.10 12.00
N VAL A 47 -11.94 1.04 11.30
CA VAL A 47 -11.35 2.25 11.92
C VAL A 47 -12.43 3.17 12.51
N VAL A 48 -13.52 3.42 11.77
CA VAL A 48 -14.58 4.34 12.19
C VAL A 48 -15.42 3.75 13.34
N THR A 49 -15.70 2.46 13.32
CA THR A 49 -16.49 1.78 14.35
C THR A 49 -15.67 1.37 15.56
N ASN A 50 -14.34 1.34 15.43
CA ASN A 50 -13.41 0.75 16.38
C ASN A 50 -13.69 -0.74 16.69
N ASP A 51 -14.41 -1.43 15.80
CA ASP A 51 -14.57 -2.89 15.82
C ASP A 51 -13.52 -3.52 14.90
N TRP A 52 -12.48 -4.07 15.52
CA TRP A 52 -11.37 -4.72 14.80
C TRP A 52 -11.58 -6.24 14.68
N ILE A 53 -12.69 -6.76 15.19
CA ILE A 53 -13.00 -8.20 15.22
C ILE A 53 -14.00 -8.56 14.13
N THR A 54 -15.05 -7.75 13.94
CA THR A 54 -16.11 -8.04 12.98
C THR A 54 -16.03 -7.12 11.78
N PRO A 55 -15.44 -7.55 10.66
CA PRO A 55 -15.44 -6.76 9.43
C PRO A 55 -16.86 -6.58 8.90
N ARG A 56 -17.12 -5.38 8.37
CA ARG A 56 -18.39 -5.00 7.75
C ARG A 56 -18.13 -4.30 6.43
N LEU A 57 -19.00 -4.56 5.46
CA LEU A 57 -19.02 -3.90 4.16
C LEU A 57 -20.40 -3.27 3.96
N ASN A 58 -20.43 -1.95 3.89
CA ASN A 58 -21.64 -1.15 3.90
C ASN A 58 -22.56 -1.48 5.09
N GLY A 59 -21.97 -1.71 6.28
CA GLY A 59 -22.70 -2.08 7.51
C GLY A 59 -23.16 -3.53 7.61
N ILE A 60 -23.09 -4.30 6.51
CA ILE A 60 -23.41 -5.73 6.49
C ILE A 60 -22.18 -6.51 6.93
N LYS A 61 -22.37 -7.48 7.84
CA LYS A 61 -21.28 -8.36 8.29
C LYS A 61 -20.68 -9.11 7.09
N TYR A 62 -19.35 -9.03 6.96
CA TYR A 62 -18.59 -9.73 5.93
C TYR A 62 -18.01 -11.05 6.47
#